data_AF-A0A6C1BTB0-F1
#
_entry.id   AF-A0A6C1BTB0-F1
#
_cell.length_a   1.000
_cell.length_b   1.000
_cell.length_c   1.000
_cell.angle_alpha   90.00
_cell.angle_beta   90.00
_cell.angle_gamma   90.00
#
_symmetry.space_group_name_H-M   'P 1'
#
loop_
_entity.id
_entity.type
_entity.pdbx_description
1 polymer ?
#
loop_
_entity_poly.entity_id
_entity_poly.type
_entity_poly.pdbx_seq_one_letter_code
_entity_poly.pdbx_strand_id
1 'polypeptide(L)'
;MKLLIRGINENNLEEIALKLSELDINPTPLYRSVHEGKNEAVVECDEEKYSKLKAELGSVCQMIVVDAGRARPVSLVLLSLFLDNLLVFYMLKFSVWSEDFANLLSRLFYSTKAVVWSKLIMSLILIYLYQHAFFHSKGAPPISHLLGLKYTKDKNWVMFSYSLPLVALYMMNTGFTFIKLLGLFLLSLSVAILIYQSEHKA
;
A
#
# COMPACT_ATOMS: atom_id res chain seq x y z
N MET A 1 -9.93 13.04 -9.24
CA MET A 1 -10.55 12.75 -7.92
C MET A 1 -11.81 11.92 -8.11
N LYS A 2 -12.13 10.96 -7.22
CA LYS A 2 -13.39 10.20 -7.27
C LYS A 2 -14.44 10.80 -6.36
N LEU A 3 -15.59 11.12 -6.93
CA LEU A 3 -16.77 11.66 -6.28
C LEU A 3 -17.86 10.61 -6.23
N LEU A 4 -18.47 10.39 -5.07
CA LEU A 4 -19.71 9.67 -4.92
C LEU A 4 -20.84 10.69 -4.81
N ILE A 5 -21.75 10.64 -5.77
CA ILE A 5 -22.96 11.43 -5.80
C ILE A 5 -24.08 10.56 -5.23
N ARG A 6 -24.73 10.98 -4.15
CA ARG A 6 -25.84 10.30 -3.48
C ARG A 6 -27.14 11.09 -3.59
N GLY A 7 -28.26 10.37 -3.67
CA GLY A 7 -29.60 10.94 -3.80
C GLY A 7 -30.03 11.11 -5.26
N ILE A 8 -29.51 10.27 -6.15
CA ILE A 8 -29.88 10.27 -7.56
C ILE A 8 -31.21 9.53 -7.71
N ASN A 9 -32.21 10.22 -8.26
CA ASN A 9 -33.54 9.73 -8.57
C ASN A 9 -33.89 10.12 -10.02
N GLU A 10 -34.93 9.55 -10.60
CA GLU A 10 -35.38 9.88 -11.97
C GLU A 10 -35.70 11.39 -12.13
N ASN A 11 -36.18 12.03 -11.07
CA ASN A 11 -36.58 13.44 -11.08
C ASN A 11 -35.41 14.44 -11.12
N ASN A 12 -34.21 14.05 -10.67
CA ASN A 12 -33.03 14.93 -10.63
C ASN A 12 -31.87 14.43 -11.52
N LEU A 13 -32.04 13.29 -12.18
CA LEU A 13 -31.04 12.67 -13.04
C LEU A 13 -30.62 13.59 -14.19
N GLU A 14 -31.59 14.20 -14.88
CA GLU A 14 -31.31 15.08 -16.03
C GLU A 14 -30.56 16.33 -15.61
N GLU A 15 -30.94 16.95 -14.49
CA GLU A 15 -30.28 18.14 -13.94
C GLU A 15 -28.83 17.83 -13.56
N ILE A 16 -28.58 16.71 -12.86
CA ILE A 16 -27.23 16.28 -12.48
C ILE A 16 -26.38 15.94 -13.73
N ALA A 17 -26.95 15.25 -14.71
CA ALA A 17 -26.24 14.84 -15.93
C ALA A 17 -25.88 16.04 -16.82
N LEU A 18 -26.76 17.04 -16.90
CA LEU A 18 -26.53 18.27 -17.64
C LEU A 18 -25.39 19.08 -17.01
N LYS A 19 -25.38 19.22 -15.68
CA LYS A 19 -24.31 19.91 -14.93
C LYS A 19 -22.95 19.22 -15.01
N LEU A 20 -22.93 17.89 -15.06
CA LEU A 20 -21.69 17.15 -15.31
C LEU A 20 -21.21 17.32 -16.75
N SER A 21 -22.12 17.33 -17.71
CA SER A 21 -21.78 17.55 -19.12
C SER A 21 -21.25 18.97 -19.36
N GLU A 22 -21.82 19.99 -18.70
CA GLU A 22 -21.33 21.39 -18.75
C GLU A 22 -19.89 21.52 -18.24
N LEU A 23 -19.48 20.67 -17.29
CA LEU A 23 -18.14 20.64 -16.72
C LEU A 23 -17.22 19.60 -17.40
N ASP A 24 -17.63 19.06 -18.54
CA ASP A 24 -16.89 18.05 -19.31
C ASP A 24 -16.53 16.83 -18.47
N ILE A 25 -17.52 16.33 -17.72
CA ILE A 25 -17.43 15.14 -16.88
C ILE A 25 -18.43 14.11 -17.40
N ASN A 26 -17.96 12.88 -17.59
CA ASN A 26 -18.77 11.82 -18.18
C ASN A 26 -19.99 11.47 -17.29
N PRO A 27 -21.24 11.66 -17.79
CA PRO A 27 -22.45 11.34 -17.04
C PRO A 27 -22.88 9.86 -17.14
N THR A 28 -22.22 9.06 -17.99
CA THR A 28 -22.52 7.61 -18.15
C THR A 28 -22.66 6.82 -16.84
N PRO A 29 -21.82 7.05 -15.79
CA PRO A 29 -21.95 6.35 -14.52
C PRO A 29 -23.26 6.61 -13.78
N LEU A 30 -23.89 7.78 -13.97
CA LEU A 30 -25.19 8.11 -13.39
C LEU A 30 -26.32 7.32 -14.01
N TYR A 31 -26.39 7.32 -15.34
CA TYR A 31 -27.41 6.56 -16.06
C TYR A 31 -27.33 5.06 -15.74
N ARG A 32 -26.10 4.52 -15.66
CA ARG A 32 -25.89 3.13 -15.23
C ARG A 32 -26.39 2.88 -13.81
N SER A 33 -26.10 3.79 -12.87
CA SER A 33 -26.54 3.66 -11.48
C SER A 33 -28.07 3.61 -11.35
N VAL A 34 -28.77 4.53 -12.03
CA VAL A 34 -30.24 4.57 -12.00
C VAL A 34 -30.84 3.33 -12.66
N HIS A 35 -30.28 2.89 -13.78
CA HIS A 35 -30.73 1.65 -14.44
C HIS A 35 -30.54 0.41 -13.56
N GLU A 36 -29.51 0.39 -12.71
CA GLU A 36 -29.26 -0.66 -11.72
C GLU A 36 -30.09 -0.49 -10.43
N GLY A 37 -30.98 0.51 -10.35
CA GLY A 37 -31.80 0.80 -9.17
C GLY A 37 -31.01 1.35 -7.98
N LYS A 38 -29.82 1.91 -8.22
CA LYS A 38 -28.94 2.49 -7.19
C LYS A 38 -29.09 4.00 -7.16
N ASN A 39 -29.19 4.54 -5.95
CA ASN A 39 -29.31 5.98 -5.71
C ASN A 39 -27.93 6.67 -5.54
N GLU A 40 -26.84 5.99 -5.92
CA GLU A 40 -25.47 6.48 -5.76
C GLU A 40 -24.56 6.13 -6.94
N ALA A 41 -23.86 7.13 -7.49
CA ALA A 41 -22.96 6.97 -8.63
C ALA A 41 -21.56 7.51 -8.32
N VAL A 42 -20.54 6.82 -8.81
CA VAL A 42 -19.14 7.26 -8.71
C VAL A 42 -18.71 7.91 -10.00
N VAL A 43 -18.22 9.13 -9.91
CA VAL A 43 -17.79 9.95 -11.05
C VAL A 43 -16.37 10.46 -10.81
N GLU A 44 -15.55 10.49 -11.85
CA GLU A 44 -14.20 11.05 -11.81
C GLU A 44 -14.22 12.53 -12.22
N CYS A 45 -13.59 13.38 -11.41
CA CYS A 45 -13.64 14.84 -11.55
C CYS A 45 -12.36 15.49 -10.99
N ASP A 46 -11.98 16.66 -11.49
CA ASP A 46 -10.85 17.45 -10.99
C ASP A 46 -11.24 18.32 -9.79
N GLU A 47 -10.26 18.75 -8.96
CA GLU A 47 -10.54 19.56 -7.75
C GLU A 47 -11.21 20.92 -8.07
N GLU A 48 -10.82 21.57 -9.18
CA GLU A 48 -11.43 22.83 -9.62
C GLU A 48 -12.90 22.64 -10.04
N LYS A 49 -13.17 21.53 -10.75
CA LYS A 49 -14.52 21.18 -11.20
C LYS A 49 -15.41 20.75 -10.03
N TYR A 50 -14.86 20.04 -9.03
CA TYR A 50 -15.58 19.68 -7.80
C TYR A 50 -16.11 20.90 -7.06
N SER A 51 -15.31 21.96 -6.94
CA SER A 51 -15.72 23.16 -6.21
C SER A 51 -16.94 23.84 -6.86
N LYS A 52 -16.98 23.86 -8.20
CA LYS A 52 -18.13 24.35 -8.97
C LYS A 52 -19.35 23.43 -8.84
N LEU A 53 -19.14 22.12 -9.00
CA LEU A 53 -20.17 21.09 -8.81
C LEU A 53 -20.81 21.18 -7.42
N LYS A 54 -20.00 21.32 -6.36
CA LYS A 54 -20.48 21.41 -4.99
C LYS A 54 -21.35 22.65 -4.75
N ALA A 55 -20.98 23.77 -5.37
CA ALA A 55 -21.75 25.01 -5.27
C ALA A 55 -23.10 24.91 -5.98
N GLU A 56 -23.14 24.28 -7.17
CA GLU A 56 -24.34 24.20 -8.00
C GLU A 56 -25.30 23.07 -7.60
N LEU A 57 -24.77 21.90 -7.23
CA LEU A 57 -25.55 20.70 -6.95
C LEU A 57 -25.71 20.39 -5.45
N GLY A 58 -25.13 21.22 -4.57
CA GLY A 58 -25.18 21.01 -3.12
C GLY A 58 -26.59 21.02 -2.51
N SER A 59 -27.57 21.61 -3.21
CA SER A 59 -29.00 21.59 -2.85
C SER A 59 -29.76 20.37 -3.38
N VAL A 60 -29.24 19.71 -4.41
CA VAL A 60 -29.92 18.65 -5.17
C VAL A 60 -29.40 17.25 -4.81
N CYS A 61 -28.09 17.11 -4.56
CA CYS A 61 -27.47 15.83 -4.25
C CYS A 61 -26.33 15.95 -3.24
N GLN A 62 -26.08 14.87 -2.49
CA GLN A 62 -24.93 14.80 -1.60
C GLN A 62 -23.69 14.34 -2.36
N MET A 63 -22.68 15.21 -2.43
CA MET A 63 -21.39 14.89 -3.04
C MET A 63 -20.35 14.54 -1.97
N ILE A 64 -19.94 13.29 -1.93
CA ILE A 64 -18.93 12.75 -1.02
C ILE A 64 -17.65 12.48 -1.81
N VAL A 65 -16.53 13.03 -1.36
CA VAL A 65 -15.23 12.72 -1.96
C VAL A 65 -14.77 11.34 -1.48
N VAL A 66 -14.70 10.36 -2.39
CA VAL A 66 -14.34 8.96 -2.04
C VAL A 66 -12.85 8.73 -2.16
N ASP A 67 -12.19 9.39 -3.12
CA ASP A 67 -10.75 9.26 -3.30
C ASP A 67 -10.23 10.60 -3.81
N ALA A 68 -9.90 11.51 -2.89
CA ALA A 68 -8.96 12.59 -3.15
C ALA A 68 -7.60 11.92 -3.30
N GLY A 69 -7.33 11.45 -4.52
CA GLY A 69 -6.04 10.89 -4.91
C GLY A 69 -4.96 11.97 -4.83
N ARG A 70 -4.55 12.34 -3.62
CA ARG A 70 -3.29 13.03 -3.42
C ARG A 70 -2.21 12.04 -3.77
N ALA A 71 -1.51 12.31 -4.87
CA ALA A 71 -0.21 11.73 -5.13
C ALA A 71 0.60 11.86 -3.85
N ARG A 72 0.98 10.72 -3.28
CA ARG A 72 1.64 10.70 -1.98
C ARG A 72 3.09 11.09 -2.22
N PRO A 73 3.67 11.96 -1.39
CA PRO A 73 5.07 12.31 -1.55
C PRO A 73 5.91 11.03 -1.45
N VAL A 74 6.73 10.78 -2.47
CA VAL A 74 7.60 9.60 -2.56
C VAL A 74 8.47 9.46 -1.31
N SER A 75 8.87 10.58 -0.71
CA SER A 75 9.59 10.64 0.57
C SER A 75 8.85 9.99 1.74
N LEU A 76 7.52 10.09 1.81
CA LEU A 76 6.71 9.51 2.89
C LEU A 76 6.55 8.00 2.70
N VAL A 77 6.44 7.54 1.45
CA VAL A 77 6.44 6.09 1.11
C VAL A 77 7.80 5.46 1.41
N LEU A 78 8.89 6.14 1.07
CA LEU A 78 10.25 5.70 1.41
C LEU A 78 10.46 5.66 2.93
N LEU A 79 10.02 6.70 3.64
CA LEU A 79 10.13 6.76 5.10
C LEU A 79 9.39 5.59 5.75
N SER A 80 8.18 5.26 5.29
CA SER A 80 7.45 4.11 5.82
C SER A 80 8.16 2.80 5.53
N LEU A 81 8.72 2.62 4.33
CA LEU A 81 9.53 1.44 3.98
C LEU A 81 10.71 1.24 4.94
N PHE A 82 11.47 2.30 5.20
CA PHE A 82 12.62 2.25 6.09
C PHE A 82 12.22 1.95 7.53
N LEU A 83 11.20 2.66 8.04
CA LEU A 83 10.75 2.46 9.41
C LEU A 83 10.15 1.07 9.60
N ASP A 84 9.35 0.56 8.65
CA ASP A 84 8.77 -0.79 8.74
C ASP A 84 9.88 -1.85 8.75
N ASN A 85 10.92 -1.69 7.91
CA ASN A 85 12.08 -2.59 7.93
C ASN A 85 12.91 -2.46 9.22
N LEU A 86 13.04 -1.26 9.78
CA LEU A 86 13.71 -1.04 11.07
C LEU A 86 12.95 -1.75 12.21
N LEU A 87 11.62 -1.67 12.20
CA LEU A 87 10.79 -2.33 13.20
C LEU A 87 10.92 -3.85 13.10
N VAL A 88 10.85 -4.41 11.88
CA VAL A 88 11.03 -5.85 11.66
C VAL A 88 12.46 -6.28 12.01
N PHE A 89 13.47 -5.47 11.73
CA PHE A 89 14.86 -5.72 12.14
C PHE A 89 14.97 -5.85 13.66
N TYR A 90 14.40 -4.91 14.43
CA TYR A 90 14.42 -5.00 15.89
C TYR A 90 13.62 -6.20 16.40
N MET A 91 12.47 -6.52 15.81
CA MET A 91 11.74 -7.73 16.15
C MET A 91 12.59 -8.99 15.96
N LEU A 92 13.30 -9.12 14.83
CA LEU A 92 14.21 -10.24 14.56
C LEU A 92 15.39 -10.25 15.53
N LYS A 93 15.96 -9.08 15.84
CA LYS A 93 17.08 -8.92 16.78
C LYS A 93 16.73 -9.44 18.17
N PHE A 94 15.55 -9.10 18.67
CA PHE A 94 15.10 -9.52 20.01
C PHE A 94 14.50 -10.93 20.05
N SER A 95 14.23 -11.56 18.90
CA SER A 95 13.66 -12.92 18.83
C SER A 95 14.67 -13.93 18.30
N VAL A 96 14.72 -14.11 16.98
CA VAL A 96 15.49 -15.15 16.27
C VAL A 96 17.00 -14.95 16.40
N TRP A 97 17.44 -13.70 16.54
CA TRP A 97 18.86 -13.36 16.67
C TRP A 97 19.31 -13.16 18.12
N SER A 98 18.44 -13.39 19.11
CA SER A 98 18.81 -13.37 20.52
C SER A 98 19.84 -14.45 20.86
N GLU A 99 20.65 -14.20 21.88
CA GLU A 99 21.60 -15.18 22.41
C GLU A 99 20.88 -16.39 23.01
N ASP A 100 19.76 -16.18 23.69
CA ASP A 100 18.93 -17.26 24.26
C ASP A 100 18.43 -18.22 23.19
N PHE A 101 17.93 -17.69 22.07
CA PHE A 101 17.50 -18.52 20.95
C PHE A 101 18.68 -19.22 20.26
N ALA A 102 19.84 -18.57 20.20
CA ALA A 102 21.08 -19.18 19.71
C ALA A 102 21.46 -20.40 20.57
N ASN A 103 21.39 -20.25 21.89
CA ASN A 103 21.71 -21.28 22.87
C ASN A 103 20.70 -22.43 22.84
N LEU A 104 19.42 -22.13 22.62
CA LEU A 104 18.40 -23.15 22.42
C LEU A 104 18.64 -23.95 21.13
N LEU A 105 18.91 -23.26 20.02
CA LEU A 105 19.22 -23.93 18.76
C LEU A 105 20.51 -24.73 18.81
N SER A 106 21.57 -24.26 19.50
CA SER A 106 22.82 -25.00 19.62
C SER A 106 22.68 -26.27 20.46
N ARG A 107 21.74 -26.30 21.42
CA ARG A 107 21.38 -27.51 22.16
C ARG A 107 20.60 -28.51 21.31
N LEU A 108 19.75 -28.03 20.40
CA LEU A 108 18.96 -28.89 19.49
C LEU A 108 19.79 -29.38 18.30
N PHE A 109 20.57 -28.49 17.73
CA PHE A 109 21.42 -28.72 16.57
C PHE A 109 22.87 -28.65 17.02
N TYR A 110 23.50 -29.81 17.20
CA TYR A 110 24.92 -29.96 17.54
C TYR A 110 25.90 -29.39 16.48
N SER A 111 25.41 -28.75 15.42
CA SER A 111 26.18 -28.17 14.33
C SER A 111 25.94 -26.66 14.24
N THR A 112 27.02 -25.89 14.33
CA THR A 112 27.00 -24.43 14.17
C THR A 112 26.43 -23.99 12.83
N LYS A 113 26.68 -24.76 11.76
CA LYS A 113 26.09 -24.49 10.43
C LYS A 113 24.57 -24.64 10.46
N ALA A 114 24.07 -25.71 11.08
CA ALA A 114 22.63 -25.94 11.18
C ALA A 114 21.94 -24.81 11.96
N VAL A 115 22.52 -24.37 13.09
CA VAL A 115 22.01 -23.22 13.86
C VAL A 115 21.87 -21.96 13.01
N VAL A 116 22.89 -21.63 12.22
CA VAL A 116 22.87 -20.44 11.34
C VAL A 116 21.78 -20.55 10.28
N TRP A 117 21.67 -21.70 9.60
CA TRP A 117 20.62 -21.92 8.60
C TRP A 117 19.22 -21.88 9.20
N SER A 118 19.01 -22.47 10.39
CA SER A 118 17.74 -22.41 11.10
C SER A 118 17.35 -20.98 11.45
N LYS A 119 18.29 -20.15 11.93
CA LYS A 119 18.04 -18.72 12.18
C LYS A 119 17.64 -17.97 10.92
N LEU A 120 18.29 -18.27 9.79
CA LEU A 120 18.02 -17.62 8.51
C LEU A 120 16.62 -17.97 7.99
N ILE A 121 16.27 -19.27 8.01
CA ILE A 121 14.94 -19.77 7.61
C ILE A 121 13.85 -19.18 8.51
N MET A 122 14.04 -19.22 9.84
CA MET A 122 13.08 -18.64 10.79
C MET A 122 12.91 -17.14 10.59
N SER A 123 13.99 -16.41 10.28
CA SER A 123 13.92 -14.98 9.99
C SER A 123 13.07 -14.69 8.75
N LEU A 124 13.27 -15.44 7.66
CA LEU A 124 12.49 -15.30 6.43
C LEU A 124 11.01 -15.59 6.64
N ILE A 125 10.70 -16.67 7.37
CA ILE A 125 9.32 -17.03 7.74
C ILE A 125 8.69 -15.91 8.57
N LEU A 126 9.40 -15.38 9.55
CA LEU A 126 8.87 -14.36 10.44
C LEU A 126 8.63 -13.03 9.71
N ILE A 127 9.54 -12.61 8.82
CA ILE A 127 9.33 -11.45 7.94
C ILE A 127 8.07 -11.65 7.09
N TYR A 128 7.95 -12.80 6.43
CA TYR A 128 6.82 -13.10 5.56
C TYR A 128 5.49 -13.11 6.32
N LEU A 129 5.41 -13.86 7.42
CA LEU A 129 4.21 -13.95 8.25
C LEU A 129 3.81 -12.60 8.85
N TYR A 130 4.80 -11.81 9.30
CA TYR A 130 4.56 -10.49 9.85
C TYR A 130 3.93 -9.56 8.81
N GLN A 131 4.54 -9.44 7.63
CA GLN A 131 4.02 -8.62 6.55
C GLN A 131 2.64 -9.13 6.10
N HIS A 132 2.47 -10.45 5.96
CA HIS A 132 1.21 -11.06 5.54
C HIS A 132 0.07 -10.76 6.53
N ALA A 133 0.31 -10.94 7.83
CA ALA A 133 -0.67 -10.71 8.87
C ALA A 133 -1.17 -9.25 8.89
N PHE A 134 -0.27 -8.28 8.71
CA PHE A 134 -0.63 -6.87 8.64
C PHE A 134 -1.36 -6.50 7.36
N PHE A 135 -0.91 -7.01 6.20
CA PHE A 135 -1.62 -6.79 4.94
C PHE A 135 -3.03 -7.39 4.93
N HIS A 136 -3.22 -8.58 5.51
CA HIS A 136 -4.53 -9.22 5.59
C HIS A 136 -5.48 -8.50 6.55
N SER A 137 -4.99 -8.06 7.71
CA SER A 137 -5.83 -7.46 8.76
C SER A 137 -6.09 -5.95 8.57
N LYS A 138 -5.08 -5.20 8.12
CA LYS A 138 -5.12 -3.72 8.06
C LYS A 138 -4.92 -3.17 6.65
N GLY A 139 -4.63 -4.01 5.66
CA GLY A 139 -4.47 -3.62 4.26
C GLY A 139 -3.17 -2.87 3.95
N ALA A 140 -2.27 -2.73 4.93
CA ALA A 140 -0.98 -2.07 4.80
C ALA A 140 -0.01 -2.56 5.90
N PRO A 141 1.32 -2.40 5.70
CA PRO A 141 2.32 -2.58 6.75
C PRO A 141 2.04 -1.67 7.96
N PRO A 142 2.55 -1.99 9.16
CA PRO A 142 2.18 -1.31 10.40
C PRO A 142 2.44 0.20 10.38
N ILE A 143 3.64 0.63 9.98
CA ILE A 143 4.01 2.06 10.01
C ILE A 143 3.36 2.76 8.82
N SER A 144 3.29 2.08 7.69
CA SER A 144 2.52 2.55 6.55
C SER A 144 1.05 2.80 6.92
N HIS A 145 0.40 1.89 7.66
CA HIS A 145 -0.95 2.06 8.16
C HIS A 145 -1.07 3.25 9.13
N LEU A 146 -0.09 3.40 10.04
CA LEU A 146 -0.03 4.49 11.01
C LEU A 146 0.11 5.86 10.33
N LEU A 147 0.83 5.91 9.21
CA LEU A 147 0.98 7.08 8.35
C LEU A 147 -0.20 7.30 7.39
N GLY A 148 -1.27 6.48 7.48
CA GLY A 148 -2.43 6.56 6.60
C GLY A 148 -2.19 6.08 5.17
N LEU A 149 -1.08 5.38 4.91
CA LEU A 149 -0.76 4.78 3.62
C LEU A 149 -1.62 3.52 3.41
N LYS A 150 -2.66 3.65 2.59
CA LYS A 150 -3.43 2.50 2.09
C LYS A 150 -2.97 2.10 0.69
N TYR A 151 -2.62 0.84 0.48
CA TYR A 151 -2.26 0.29 -0.83
C TYR A 151 -3.47 -0.44 -1.42
N THR A 152 -4.06 0.13 -2.47
CA THR A 152 -5.31 -0.38 -3.08
C THR A 152 -5.07 -1.30 -4.27
N LYS A 153 -3.89 -1.25 -4.90
CA LYS A 153 -3.53 -2.06 -6.07
C LYS A 153 -2.38 -2.99 -5.70
N ASP A 154 -2.41 -4.22 -6.21
CA ASP A 154 -1.31 -5.18 -6.20
C ASP A 154 -0.57 -5.36 -4.87
N LYS A 155 -1.34 -5.71 -3.82
CA LYS A 155 -0.84 -5.94 -2.45
C LYS A 155 0.37 -6.87 -2.39
N ASN A 156 0.45 -7.86 -3.29
CA ASN A 156 1.56 -8.81 -3.36
C ASN A 156 2.90 -8.13 -3.72
N TRP A 157 2.88 -7.19 -4.67
CA TRP A 157 4.07 -6.44 -5.09
C TRP A 157 4.55 -5.48 -4.00
N VAL A 158 3.61 -4.85 -3.29
CA VAL A 158 3.94 -4.02 -2.13
C VAL A 158 4.54 -4.89 -1.03
N MET A 159 3.90 -6.02 -0.69
CA MET A 159 4.42 -6.95 0.31
C MET A 159 5.83 -7.44 -0.02
N PHE A 160 6.10 -7.75 -1.30
CA PHE A 160 7.43 -8.12 -1.77
C PHE A 160 8.44 -6.97 -1.60
N SER A 161 8.04 -5.74 -1.94
CA SER A 161 8.89 -4.57 -1.77
C SER A 161 9.26 -4.29 -0.32
N TYR A 162 8.38 -4.59 0.64
CA TYR A 162 8.65 -4.40 2.06
C TYR A 162 9.52 -5.51 2.69
N SER A 163 9.58 -6.70 2.08
CA SER A 163 10.40 -7.81 2.59
C SER A 163 11.82 -7.84 2.03
N LEU A 164 12.01 -7.33 0.81
CA LEU A 164 13.29 -7.30 0.11
C LEU A 164 14.43 -6.55 0.83
N PRO A 165 14.23 -5.37 1.46
CA PRO A 165 15.34 -4.60 2.01
C PRO A 165 16.12 -5.34 3.10
N LEU A 166 15.42 -6.08 3.97
CA LEU A 166 16.07 -6.93 4.97
C LEU A 166 16.89 -8.04 4.33
N VAL A 167 16.34 -8.74 3.33
CA VAL A 167 17.06 -9.79 2.60
C VAL A 167 18.30 -9.22 1.91
N ALA A 168 18.14 -8.07 1.25
CA ALA A 168 19.23 -7.35 0.61
C ALA A 168 20.34 -6.98 1.59
N LEU A 169 20.01 -6.43 2.76
CA LEU A 169 20.99 -6.10 3.80
C LEU A 169 21.74 -7.33 4.30
N TYR A 170 21.06 -8.46 4.50
CA TYR A 170 21.73 -9.72 4.85
C TYR A 170 22.69 -10.19 3.75
N MET A 171 22.30 -10.10 2.49
CA MET A 171 23.15 -10.46 1.35
C MET A 171 24.36 -9.53 1.22
N MET A 172 24.18 -8.23 1.45
CA MET A 172 25.26 -7.24 1.43
C MET A 172 26.28 -7.44 2.55
N ASN A 173 25.87 -8.04 3.68
CA ASN A 173 26.76 -8.35 4.78
C ASN A 173 27.59 -9.64 4.57
N THR A 174 27.39 -10.36 3.45
CA THR A 174 28.19 -11.56 3.14
C THR A 174 29.57 -11.20 2.58
N GLY A 175 30.56 -12.09 2.71
CA GLY A 175 31.92 -11.86 2.20
C GLY A 175 32.07 -11.90 0.66
N PHE A 176 31.04 -12.33 -0.07
CA PHE A 176 31.12 -12.59 -1.51
C PHE A 176 30.61 -11.42 -2.35
N THR A 177 31.47 -10.86 -3.21
CA THR A 177 31.17 -9.66 -4.02
C THR A 177 29.93 -9.81 -4.91
N PHE A 178 29.72 -10.97 -5.53
CA PHE A 178 28.54 -11.22 -6.37
C PHE A 178 27.23 -11.19 -5.57
N ILE A 179 27.24 -11.74 -4.35
CA ILE A 179 26.07 -11.74 -3.45
C ILE A 179 25.78 -10.32 -2.96
N LYS A 180 26.82 -9.51 -2.73
CA LYS A 180 26.66 -8.09 -2.39
C LYS A 180 25.97 -7.29 -3.50
N LEU A 181 26.39 -7.49 -4.76
CA LEU A 181 25.78 -6.85 -5.93
C LEU A 181 24.31 -7.25 -6.08
N LEU A 182 24.01 -8.54 -5.90
CA LEU A 182 22.64 -9.05 -5.93
C LEU A 182 21.79 -8.42 -4.81
N GLY A 183 22.35 -8.29 -3.59
CA GLY A 183 21.68 -7.59 -2.49
C GLY A 183 21.38 -6.11 -2.84
N LEU A 184 22.35 -5.41 -3.43
CA LEU A 184 22.18 -4.02 -3.84
C LEU A 184 21.11 -3.86 -4.93
N PHE A 185 21.05 -4.80 -5.88
CA PHE A 185 20.00 -4.88 -6.89
C PHE A 185 18.61 -5.13 -6.27
N LEU A 186 18.50 -6.02 -5.28
CA LEU A 186 17.23 -6.27 -4.59
C LEU A 186 16.75 -5.05 -3.80
N LEU A 187 17.68 -4.30 -3.20
CA LEU A 187 17.36 -3.06 -2.50
C LEU A 187 16.88 -1.99 -3.49
N SER A 188 17.54 -1.81 -4.62
CA SER A 188 17.07 -0.86 -5.64
C SER A 188 15.73 -1.27 -6.24
N LEU A 189 15.52 -2.57 -6.47
CA LEU A 189 14.26 -3.12 -6.95
C LEU A 189 13.11 -2.84 -5.96
N SER A 190 13.35 -2.98 -4.66
CA SER A 190 12.34 -2.71 -3.63
C SER A 190 11.84 -1.26 -3.66
N VAL A 191 12.75 -0.32 -3.88
CA VAL A 191 12.45 1.10 -3.99
C VAL A 191 11.74 1.39 -5.31
N ALA A 192 12.23 0.84 -6.43
CA ALA A 192 11.65 1.05 -7.75
C ALA A 192 10.18 0.58 -7.83
N ILE A 193 9.87 -0.60 -7.28
CA ILE A 193 8.50 -1.12 -7.24
C ILE A 193 7.61 -0.19 -6.41
N LEU A 194 8.10 0.31 -5.27
CA LEU A 194 7.33 1.21 -4.41
C LEU A 194 7.08 2.59 -5.04
N ILE A 195 8.08 3.14 -5.73
CA ILE A 195 7.94 4.40 -6.48
C ILE A 195 6.91 4.22 -7.60
N TYR A 196 7.04 3.15 -8.40
CA TYR A 196 6.09 2.83 -9.48
C TYR A 196 4.65 2.72 -8.96
N GLN A 197 4.45 2.06 -7.82
CA GLN A 197 3.14 1.94 -7.17
C GLN A 197 2.62 3.27 -6.59
N SER A 198 3.50 4.22 -6.28
CA SER A 198 3.14 5.54 -5.76
C SER A 198 2.79 6.56 -6.86
N GLU A 199 3.43 6.47 -8.02
CA GLU A 199 3.27 7.42 -9.14
C GLU A 199 2.07 7.07 -10.04
N HIS A 200 1.69 5.80 -10.17
CA HIS A 200 0.60 5.37 -11.06
C HIS A 200 -0.83 5.72 -10.58
N LYS A 201 -0.95 6.66 -9.63
CA LYS A 201 -2.21 7.27 -9.15
C LYS A 201 -2.35 8.75 -9.52
N ALA A 202 -1.42 9.31 -10.30
CA ALA A 202 -1.58 10.63 -10.92
C ALA A 202 -2.44 10.53 -12.18
#